data_AF-A0A3Q1JUY6-F1
#
_entry.id   AF-A0A3Q1JUY6-F1
#
_cell.length_a   1.000
_cell.length_b   1.000
_cell.length_c   1.000
_cell.angle_alpha   90.00
_cell.angle_beta   90.00
_cell.angle_gamma   90.00
#
_symmetry.space_group_name_H-M   'P 1'
#
loop_
_entity.id
_entity.type
_entity.pdbx_description
1 polymer ?
#
loop_
_entity_poly.entity_id
_entity_poly.type
_entity_poly.pdbx_seq_one_letter_code
_entity_poly.pdbx_strand_id
1 'polypeptide(L)'
;MPVAADSMSGEAGRDSWNLMANDKSFQCGWQSASPVLWIGAAALCLGLLLMTVILGVVAHSKYIHVGLMKYENLIKNLTKDRDTLREQQDHQYNTVAASRDKLQEELKSRTDKLCYQGWVKFNDKCYFASENGRRAKLVIISTKDELNFVAKLYSKAWIGLFDTQEEGKWKWVDGTHLIGSGS
;
A
#
# COMPACT_ATOMS: atom_id res chain seq x y z
N MET A 1 -48.71 -34.43 -37.10
CA MET A 1 -49.25 -35.48 -37.98
C MET A 1 -49.52 -36.70 -37.09
N PRO A 2 -50.78 -37.11 -36.90
CA PRO A 2 -51.12 -38.33 -36.16
C PRO A 2 -51.11 -39.54 -37.10
N VAL A 3 -51.21 -40.76 -36.56
CA VAL A 3 -51.77 -42.01 -37.16
C VAL A 3 -51.24 -43.15 -36.26
N ALA A 4 -52.04 -43.62 -35.31
CA ALA A 4 -53.07 -44.66 -35.41
C ALA A 4 -52.47 -46.06 -35.13
N ALA A 5 -53.02 -46.68 -34.10
CA ALA A 5 -52.95 -48.11 -33.88
C ALA A 5 -53.78 -48.80 -34.96
N ASP A 6 -53.32 -49.97 -35.41
CA ASP A 6 -54.18 -50.92 -36.10
C ASP A 6 -53.96 -52.34 -35.57
N SER A 7 -55.08 -53.03 -35.57
CA SER A 7 -55.43 -54.23 -34.85
C SER A 7 -55.26 -55.50 -35.68
N MET A 8 -55.00 -56.59 -34.95
CA MET A 8 -55.61 -57.91 -35.10
C MET A 8 -55.31 -58.84 -36.30
N SER A 9 -54.97 -60.06 -35.87
CA SER A 9 -55.55 -61.35 -36.26
C SER A 9 -54.89 -62.17 -37.38
N GLY A 10 -54.71 -63.45 -37.05
CA GLY A 10 -54.25 -64.52 -37.93
C GLY A 10 -53.95 -65.79 -37.13
N GLU A 11 -54.98 -66.45 -36.62
CA GLU A 11 -54.92 -67.84 -36.13
C GLU A 11 -54.83 -68.81 -37.32
N ALA A 12 -54.12 -69.95 -37.15
CA ALA A 12 -54.66 -71.30 -37.42
C ALA A 12 -53.62 -72.44 -37.28
N GLY A 13 -53.98 -73.43 -36.44
CA GLY A 13 -53.60 -74.85 -36.55
C GLY A 13 -52.28 -75.25 -35.87
N ARG A 14 -52.18 -76.33 -35.11
CA ARG A 14 -53.01 -77.54 -35.02
C ARG A 14 -52.49 -78.42 -33.84
N ASP A 15 -53.38 -79.24 -33.26
CA ASP A 15 -53.12 -80.50 -32.50
C ASP A 15 -52.58 -80.35 -31.06
N SER A 16 -53.37 -80.35 -29.98
CA SER A 16 -54.15 -81.47 -29.38
C SER A 16 -53.42 -82.81 -29.27
N TRP A 17 -52.51 -82.94 -28.29
CA TRP A 17 -52.44 -84.10 -27.38
C TRP A 17 -51.89 -83.64 -26.02
N ASN A 18 -52.75 -83.59 -25.00
CA ASN A 18 -52.30 -83.58 -23.62
C ASN A 18 -51.89 -85.01 -23.25
N LEU A 19 -50.68 -85.19 -22.69
CA LEU A 19 -50.39 -85.97 -21.47
C LEU A 19 -48.88 -86.12 -21.25
N MET A 20 -48.39 -85.36 -20.25
CA MET A 20 -47.33 -85.72 -19.30
C MET A 20 -45.86 -85.81 -19.78
N ALA A 21 -45.12 -84.71 -19.58
CA ALA A 21 -43.89 -84.77 -18.80
C ALA A 21 -43.64 -83.40 -18.15
N ASN A 22 -43.69 -83.40 -16.82
CA ASN A 22 -43.31 -82.32 -15.93
C ASN A 22 -41.79 -82.06 -16.08
N ASP A 23 -41.39 -81.14 -16.97
CA ASP A 23 -40.02 -80.62 -16.98
C ASP A 23 -39.94 -79.38 -16.09
N LYS A 24 -39.53 -79.62 -14.85
CA LYS A 24 -39.05 -78.59 -13.94
C LYS A 24 -37.62 -78.25 -14.35
N SER A 25 -37.44 -77.36 -15.33
CA SER A 25 -36.14 -76.74 -15.54
C SER A 25 -36.32 -75.27 -15.93
N PHE A 26 -35.54 -74.40 -15.28
CA PHE A 26 -35.65 -72.93 -15.23
C PHE A 26 -36.62 -72.33 -14.21
N GLN A 27 -36.50 -72.77 -12.95
CA GLN A 27 -36.63 -71.83 -11.83
C GLN A 27 -35.30 -71.11 -11.62
N CYS A 28 -35.28 -69.80 -11.84
CA CYS A 28 -34.27 -68.91 -11.27
C CYS A 28 -34.49 -68.92 -9.75
N GLY A 29 -33.69 -69.70 -9.03
CA GLY A 29 -33.75 -69.80 -7.58
C GLY A 29 -33.32 -68.49 -6.91
N TRP A 30 -34.26 -67.56 -6.74
CA TRP A 30 -34.21 -66.58 -5.65
C TRP A 30 -34.74 -67.28 -4.41
N GLN A 31 -33.87 -67.94 -3.65
CA GLN A 31 -34.21 -68.28 -2.27
C GLN A 31 -34.33 -66.97 -1.49
N SER A 32 -35.52 -66.72 -0.92
CA SER A 32 -35.81 -65.56 -0.09
C SER A 32 -34.93 -65.56 1.15
N ALA A 33 -33.83 -64.81 1.13
CA ALA A 33 -33.08 -64.51 2.33
C ALA A 33 -34.00 -63.80 3.35
N SER A 34 -33.97 -64.24 4.61
CA SER A 34 -34.83 -63.74 5.66
C SER A 34 -34.60 -62.23 5.92
N PRO A 35 -35.65 -61.44 6.23
CA PRO A 35 -35.56 -59.97 6.39
C PRO A 35 -34.49 -59.50 7.38
N VAL A 36 -34.15 -60.35 8.36
CA VAL A 36 -33.18 -60.08 9.43
C VAL A 36 -31.74 -60.02 8.90
N LEU A 37 -31.41 -60.78 7.85
CA LEU A 37 -30.07 -60.81 7.27
C LEU A 37 -29.71 -59.47 6.59
N TRP A 38 -30.68 -58.86 5.92
CA TRP A 38 -30.51 -57.58 5.22
C TRP A 38 -30.36 -56.40 6.17
N ILE A 39 -31.03 -56.45 7.33
CA ILE A 39 -30.91 -55.43 8.38
C ILE A 39 -29.50 -55.42 8.96
N GLY A 40 -28.93 -56.60 9.22
CA GLY A 40 -27.54 -56.73 9.69
C GLY A 40 -26.52 -56.21 8.68
N ALA A 41 -26.68 -56.56 7.40
CA ALA A 41 -25.82 -56.06 6.33
C ALA A 41 -25.92 -54.54 6.16
N ALA A 42 -27.12 -53.98 6.22
CA ALA A 42 -27.33 -52.54 6.14
C ALA A 42 -26.69 -51.79 7.32
N ALA A 43 -26.78 -52.32 8.53
CA ALA A 43 -26.17 -51.72 9.72
C ALA A 43 -24.63 -51.70 9.63
N LEU A 44 -24.01 -52.78 9.13
CA LEU A 44 -22.55 -52.83 8.91
C LEU A 44 -22.09 -51.82 7.86
N CYS A 45 -22.83 -51.70 6.75
CA CYS A 45 -22.54 -50.71 5.71
C CYS A 45 -22.66 -49.27 6.24
N LEU A 46 -23.70 -48.97 7.03
CA LEU A 46 -23.86 -47.65 7.65
C LEU A 46 -22.72 -47.34 8.63
N GLY A 47 -22.32 -48.32 9.45
CA GLY A 47 -21.17 -48.15 10.36
C GLY A 47 -19.87 -47.85 9.62
N LEU A 48 -19.57 -48.58 8.54
CA LEU A 48 -18.38 -48.35 7.72
C LEU A 48 -18.41 -46.96 7.06
N LEU A 49 -19.57 -46.53 6.53
CA LEU A 49 -19.72 -45.21 5.92
C LEU A 49 -19.52 -44.07 6.93
N LEU A 50 -20.01 -44.22 8.15
CA LEU A 50 -19.78 -43.22 9.19
C LEU A 50 -18.31 -43.14 9.59
N MET A 51 -17.62 -44.28 9.70
CA MET A 51 -16.20 -44.31 10.02
C MET A 51 -15.34 -43.61 8.96
N THR A 52 -15.64 -43.78 7.67
CA THR A 52 -14.89 -43.10 6.61
C THR A 52 -15.13 -41.60 6.60
N VAL A 53 -16.37 -41.15 6.85
CA VAL A 53 -16.71 -39.72 6.98
C VAL A 53 -15.97 -39.09 8.16
N ILE A 54 -15.96 -39.75 9.32
CA ILE A 54 -15.28 -39.23 10.52
C ILE A 54 -13.77 -39.07 10.27
N LEU A 55 -13.12 -40.06 9.66
CA LEU A 55 -11.70 -39.97 9.31
C LEU A 55 -11.43 -38.83 8.31
N GLY A 56 -12.31 -38.65 7.33
CA GLY A 56 -12.25 -37.53 6.38
C GLY A 56 -12.35 -36.17 7.08
N VAL A 57 -13.29 -36.01 8.01
CA VAL A 57 -13.46 -34.77 8.79
C VAL A 57 -12.23 -34.51 9.66
N VAL A 58 -11.69 -35.52 10.34
CA VAL A 58 -10.48 -35.36 11.17
C VAL A 58 -9.26 -34.99 10.32
N ALA A 59 -9.08 -35.62 9.16
CA ALA A 59 -7.99 -35.28 8.24
C ALA A 59 -8.13 -33.86 7.68
N HIS A 60 -9.35 -33.47 7.30
CA HIS A 60 -9.64 -32.12 6.80
C HIS A 60 -9.45 -31.06 7.89
N SER A 61 -9.87 -31.34 9.11
CA SER A 61 -9.66 -30.48 10.28
C SER A 61 -8.16 -30.24 10.53
N LYS A 62 -7.33 -31.29 10.48
CA LYS A 62 -5.86 -31.15 10.61
C LYS A 62 -5.27 -30.33 9.47
N TYR A 63 -5.72 -30.56 8.23
CA TYR A 63 -5.29 -29.78 7.07
C TYR A 63 -5.59 -28.28 7.24
N ILE A 64 -6.81 -27.94 7.67
CA ILE A 64 -7.22 -26.56 7.96
C ILE A 64 -6.35 -25.96 9.08
N HIS A 65 -6.10 -26.72 10.16
CA HIS A 65 -5.34 -26.22 11.31
C HIS A 65 -3.87 -25.92 10.95
N VAL A 66 -3.22 -26.75 10.13
CA VAL A 66 -1.86 -26.47 9.63
C VAL A 66 -1.84 -25.21 8.77
N GLY A 67 -2.85 -25.04 7.91
CA GLY A 67 -3.06 -23.81 7.15
C GLY A 67 -3.15 -22.59 8.06
N LEU A 68 -4.02 -22.65 9.08
CA LEU A 68 -4.22 -21.56 10.04
C LEU A 68 -2.94 -21.18 10.79
N MET A 69 -2.18 -22.16 11.27
CA MET A 69 -0.88 -21.93 11.95
C MET A 69 0.12 -21.20 11.05
N LYS A 70 0.13 -21.51 9.75
CA LYS A 70 0.98 -20.81 8.77
C LYS A 70 0.58 -19.34 8.65
N TYR A 71 -0.72 -19.03 8.60
CA TYR A 71 -1.21 -17.65 8.57
C TYR A 71 -0.90 -16.90 9.87
N GLU A 72 -1.09 -17.50 11.03
CA GLU A 72 -0.74 -16.86 12.30
C GLU A 72 0.75 -16.51 12.39
N ASN A 73 1.61 -17.44 12.01
CA ASN A 73 3.06 -17.20 12.00
C ASN A 73 3.44 -16.12 10.99
N LEU A 74 2.79 -16.09 9.81
CA LEU A 74 3.01 -15.04 8.82
C LEU A 74 2.59 -13.66 9.37
N ILE A 75 1.43 -13.57 10.01
CA ILE A 75 0.95 -12.32 10.63
C ILE A 75 1.90 -11.87 11.74
N LYS A 76 2.37 -12.79 12.59
CA LYS A 76 3.34 -12.50 13.65
C LYS A 76 4.67 -11.98 13.09
N ASN A 77 5.23 -12.65 12.08
CA ASN A 77 6.46 -12.20 11.43
C ASN A 77 6.30 -10.84 10.76
N LEU A 78 5.22 -10.64 10.00
CA LEU A 78 4.93 -9.34 9.37
C LEU A 78 4.73 -8.22 10.39
N THR A 79 4.09 -8.52 11.53
CA THR A 79 3.94 -7.56 12.63
C THR A 79 5.29 -7.19 13.21
N LYS A 80 6.14 -8.18 13.48
CA LYS A 80 7.51 -7.96 13.97
C LYS A 80 8.36 -7.14 12.99
N ASP A 81 8.30 -7.46 11.70
CA ASP A 81 9.04 -6.74 10.66
C ASP A 81 8.55 -5.29 10.56
N ARG A 82 7.22 -5.07 10.58
CA ARG A 82 6.63 -3.73 10.59
C ARG A 82 7.11 -2.91 11.79
N ASP A 83 7.09 -3.51 12.98
CA ASP A 83 7.44 -2.81 14.21
C ASP A 83 8.96 -2.51 14.22
N THR A 84 9.80 -3.43 13.74
CA THR A 84 11.25 -3.23 13.55
C THR A 84 11.53 -2.08 12.57
N LEU A 85 10.83 -2.04 11.44
CA LEU A 85 10.98 -0.97 10.44
C LEU A 85 10.55 0.39 10.99
N ARG A 86 9.49 0.43 11.81
CA ARG A 86 9.05 1.66 12.49
C ARG A 86 10.10 2.16 13.47
N GLU A 87 10.66 1.29 14.30
CA GLU A 87 11.73 1.66 15.23
C GLU A 87 12.97 2.20 14.50
N GLN A 88 13.37 1.56 13.40
CA GLN A 88 14.46 2.04 12.56
C GLN A 88 14.16 3.42 11.96
N GLN A 89 12.94 3.63 11.48
CA GLN A 89 12.50 4.91 10.92
C GLN A 89 12.51 6.01 11.98
N ASP A 90 11.98 5.74 13.17
CA ASP A 90 11.97 6.70 14.29
C ASP A 90 13.39 7.03 14.75
N HIS A 91 14.28 6.04 14.81
CA HIS A 91 15.68 6.26 15.14
C HIS A 91 16.38 7.18 14.12
N GLN A 92 16.18 6.93 12.83
CA GLN A 92 16.73 7.79 11.77
C GLN A 92 16.15 9.21 11.84
N TYR A 93 14.83 9.34 12.00
CA TYR A 93 14.16 10.63 12.11
C TYR A 93 14.69 11.45 13.29
N ASN A 94 14.77 10.84 14.47
CA ASN A 94 15.25 11.50 15.69
C ASN A 94 16.72 11.91 15.58
N THR A 95 17.56 11.07 14.96
CA THR A 95 18.99 11.38 14.75
C THR A 95 19.18 12.57 13.80
N VAL A 96 18.43 12.60 12.70
CA VAL A 96 18.47 13.71 11.74
C VAL A 96 17.89 14.98 12.35
N ALA A 97 16.79 14.88 13.11
CA ALA A 97 16.19 16.01 13.81
C ALA A 97 17.17 16.64 14.83
N ALA A 98 17.84 15.82 15.64
CA ALA A 98 18.86 16.30 16.58
C ALA A 98 20.05 16.95 15.87
N SER A 99 20.49 16.39 14.74
CA SER A 99 21.56 16.97 13.92
C SER A 99 21.16 18.33 13.33
N ARG A 100 19.92 18.45 12.83
CA ARG A 100 19.35 19.72 12.35
C ARG A 100 19.34 20.76 13.46
N ASP A 101 18.83 20.40 14.64
CA ASP A 101 18.67 21.33 15.76
C ASP A 101 20.03 21.85 16.23
N LYS A 102 21.03 20.97 16.31
CA LYS A 102 22.42 21.35 16.62
C LYS A 102 23.00 22.29 15.56
N LEU A 103 22.86 21.97 14.27
CA LEU A 103 23.35 22.84 13.18
C LEU A 103 22.64 24.20 13.20
N GLN A 104 21.36 24.23 13.52
CA GLN A 104 20.59 25.47 13.62
C GLN A 104 21.08 26.35 14.78
N GLU A 105 21.43 25.74 15.91
CA GLU A 105 22.05 26.45 17.05
C GLU A 105 23.46 26.95 16.73
N GLU A 106 24.30 26.13 16.09
CA GLU A 106 25.64 26.53 15.62
C GLU A 106 25.57 27.67 14.61
N LEU A 107 24.61 27.63 13.68
CA LEU A 107 24.38 28.70 12.74
C LEU A 107 23.94 29.97 13.46
N LYS A 108 22.93 29.90 14.34
CA LYS A 108 22.44 31.06 15.09
C LYS A 108 23.54 31.75 15.90
N SER A 109 24.34 30.97 16.62
CA SER A 109 25.47 31.51 17.40
C SER A 109 26.55 32.14 16.51
N ARG A 110 26.74 31.62 15.28
CA ARG A 110 27.60 32.25 14.28
C ARG A 110 26.98 33.54 13.76
N THR A 111 25.70 33.55 13.37
CA THR A 111 25.00 34.72 12.83
C THR A 111 24.92 35.89 13.80
N ASP A 112 24.85 35.62 15.10
CA ASP A 112 24.89 36.67 16.12
C ASP A 112 26.28 37.32 16.26
N LYS A 113 27.32 36.70 15.66
CA LYS A 113 28.72 37.15 15.68
C LYS A 113 29.21 37.77 14.37
N LEU A 114 28.35 37.95 13.35
CA LEU A 114 28.81 38.09 11.96
C LEU A 114 29.20 39.48 11.45
N CYS A 115 28.86 40.56 12.13
CA CYS A 115 29.25 41.88 11.66
C CYS A 115 30.61 42.27 12.24
N TYR A 116 31.60 42.47 11.37
CA TYR A 116 32.91 43.00 11.77
C TYR A 116 32.75 44.32 12.52
N GLN A 117 33.70 44.66 13.39
CA GLN A 117 33.65 45.91 14.14
C GLN A 117 33.50 47.12 13.20
N GLY A 118 32.50 47.97 13.47
CA GLY A 118 32.12 49.10 12.62
C GLY A 118 31.02 48.81 11.59
N TRP A 119 30.60 47.55 11.42
CA TRP A 119 29.45 47.18 10.60
C TRP A 119 28.18 47.12 11.45
N VAL A 120 27.05 47.52 10.87
CA VAL A 120 25.74 47.51 11.54
C VAL A 120 24.90 46.36 10.99
N LYS A 121 24.36 45.51 11.87
CA LYS A 121 23.50 44.39 11.49
C LYS A 121 22.06 44.86 11.27
N PHE A 122 21.42 44.35 10.21
CA PHE A 122 19.98 44.37 10.06
C PHE A 122 19.54 43.05 9.42
N ASN A 123 18.71 42.30 10.14
CA ASN A 123 18.41 40.89 9.85
C ASN A 123 19.70 40.08 9.64
N ASP A 124 19.80 39.36 8.52
CA ASP A 124 20.96 38.51 8.19
C ASP A 124 22.03 39.24 7.36
N LYS A 125 21.96 40.56 7.24
CA LYS A 125 22.90 41.39 6.48
C LYS A 125 23.68 42.34 7.39
N CYS A 126 24.94 42.61 7.03
CA CYS A 126 25.80 43.59 7.67
C CYS A 126 26.06 44.76 6.71
N TYR A 127 25.93 45.99 7.20
CA TYR A 127 26.04 47.21 6.41
C TYR A 127 27.21 48.06 6.92
N PHE A 128 27.99 48.60 5.99
CA PHE A 128 29.12 49.48 6.29
C PHE A 128 29.24 50.55 5.22
N ALA A 129 29.24 51.81 5.63
CA ALA A 129 29.60 52.91 4.75
C ALA A 129 31.12 53.07 4.73
N SER A 130 31.71 52.84 3.57
CA SER A 130 33.12 53.14 3.32
C SER A 130 33.22 54.53 2.68
N GLU A 131 34.11 55.38 3.20
CA GLU A 131 34.36 56.72 2.64
C GLU A 131 34.73 56.71 1.16
N ASN A 132 35.37 55.62 0.69
CA ASN A 132 35.87 55.50 -0.68
C ASN A 132 35.32 54.27 -1.43
N GLY A 133 34.32 53.57 -0.90
CA GLY A 133 33.72 52.39 -1.54
C GLY A 133 34.63 51.16 -1.69
N ARG A 134 35.87 51.18 -1.18
CA ARG A 134 36.89 50.14 -1.47
C ARG A 134 36.83 48.88 -0.60
N ARG A 135 35.88 48.79 0.34
CA ARG A 135 35.91 47.78 1.42
C ARG A 135 34.71 46.82 1.43
N ALA A 136 33.81 46.92 0.46
CA ALA A 136 32.58 46.12 0.43
C ALA A 136 31.99 46.03 -0.99
N LYS A 137 31.03 45.11 -1.18
CA LYS A 137 30.13 45.14 -2.33
C LYS A 137 29.04 46.19 -2.09
N LEU A 138 28.58 46.82 -3.16
CA LEU A 138 27.44 47.74 -3.10
C LEU A 138 26.18 46.98 -2.66
N VAL A 139 25.37 47.64 -1.82
CA VAL A 139 24.20 47.03 -1.20
C VAL A 139 23.07 46.80 -2.20
N ILE A 140 22.43 45.63 -2.12
CA ILE A 140 21.19 45.29 -2.82
C ILE A 140 20.05 45.33 -1.81
N ILE A 141 19.10 46.22 -2.06
CA ILE A 141 17.97 46.45 -1.16
C ILE A 141 16.78 45.67 -1.69
N SER A 142 16.31 44.73 -0.88
CA SER A 142 15.30 43.74 -1.25
C SER A 142 13.92 44.01 -0.65
N THR A 143 13.84 44.81 0.42
CA THR A 143 12.59 45.09 1.14
C THR A 143 12.46 46.57 1.48
N LYS A 144 11.23 47.03 1.68
CA LYS A 144 10.95 48.42 2.12
C LYS A 144 11.54 48.71 3.50
N ASP A 145 11.54 47.73 4.40
CA ASP A 145 12.12 47.87 5.73
C ASP A 145 13.64 47.98 5.68
N GLU A 146 14.29 47.21 4.81
CA GLU A 146 15.72 47.33 4.53
C GLU A 146 16.06 48.72 3.95
N LEU A 147 15.26 49.22 3.01
CA LEU A 147 15.44 50.57 2.47
C LEU A 147 15.34 51.63 3.58
N ASN A 148 14.30 51.56 4.40
CA ASN A 148 14.09 52.48 5.52
C ASN A 148 15.23 52.41 6.54
N PHE A 149 15.75 51.22 6.82
CA PHE A 149 16.90 51.03 7.71
C PHE A 149 18.15 51.71 7.13
N VAL A 150 18.51 51.43 5.87
CA VAL A 150 19.70 51.99 5.22
C VAL A 150 19.59 53.52 5.11
N ALA A 151 18.41 54.04 4.76
CA ALA A 151 18.17 55.48 4.63
C ALA A 151 18.27 56.24 5.97
N LYS A 152 17.91 55.59 7.09
CA LYS A 152 18.10 56.16 8.44
C LYS A 152 19.56 56.14 8.86
N LEU A 153 20.31 55.10 8.45
CA LEU A 153 21.68 54.89 8.87
C LEU A 153 22.67 55.77 8.08
N TYR A 154 22.39 56.00 6.80
CA TYR A 154 23.26 56.77 5.90
C TYR A 154 22.45 57.78 5.10
N SER A 155 22.79 59.06 5.24
CA SER A 155 22.09 60.17 4.55
C SER A 155 22.35 60.21 3.04
N LYS A 156 23.54 59.78 2.60
CA LYS A 156 23.90 59.66 1.19
C LYS A 156 24.91 58.52 1.03
N ALA A 157 24.57 57.53 0.21
CA ALA A 157 25.44 56.40 -0.08
C ALA A 157 25.24 55.92 -1.52
N TRP A 158 26.31 55.45 -2.15
CA TRP A 158 26.21 54.68 -3.38
C TRP A 158 25.67 53.28 -3.06
N ILE A 159 24.62 52.87 -3.78
CA ILE A 159 24.02 51.55 -3.66
C ILE A 159 24.24 50.74 -4.95
N GLY A 160 23.94 49.45 -4.94
CA GLY A 160 24.23 48.54 -6.05
C GLY A 160 23.29 48.66 -7.24
N LEU A 161 22.66 49.82 -7.43
CA LEU A 161 21.74 50.08 -8.52
C LEU A 161 22.50 50.75 -9.66
N PHE A 162 22.44 50.20 -10.86
CA PHE A 162 23.05 50.78 -12.05
C PHE A 162 22.05 50.76 -13.22
N ASP A 163 22.17 51.75 -14.10
CA ASP A 163 21.34 51.83 -15.31
C ASP A 163 21.88 50.87 -16.38
N THR A 164 20.98 50.33 -17.18
CA THR A 164 21.38 49.54 -18.35
C THR A 164 21.69 50.46 -19.53
N GLN A 165 22.09 49.91 -20.68
CA GLN A 165 22.34 50.71 -21.90
C GLN A 165 21.09 51.49 -22.37
N GLU A 166 19.91 51.11 -21.88
CA GLU A 166 18.65 51.80 -22.12
C GLU A 166 18.25 52.60 -20.88
N GLU A 167 18.15 53.93 -21.04
CA GLU A 167 17.79 54.87 -19.99
C GLU A 167 16.45 54.50 -19.34
N GLY A 168 16.43 54.45 -18.01
CA GLY A 168 15.23 54.16 -17.22
C GLY A 168 15.02 52.68 -16.86
N LYS A 169 15.93 51.79 -17.26
CA LYS A 169 15.92 50.37 -16.88
C LYS A 169 17.03 50.06 -15.89
N TRP A 170 16.70 50.13 -14.61
CA TRP A 170 17.63 49.87 -13.51
C TRP A 170 17.78 48.37 -13.21
N LYS A 171 19.02 47.95 -12.94
CA LYS A 171 19.38 46.62 -12.45
C LYS A 171 20.24 46.71 -11.20
N TRP A 172 20.14 45.68 -10.38
CA TRP A 172 21.05 45.45 -9.26
C TRP A 172 22.33 44.78 -9.74
N VAL A 173 23.43 44.95 -9.01
CA VAL A 173 24.74 44.33 -9.29
C VAL A 173 24.75 42.79 -9.35
N ASP A 174 23.67 42.13 -8.90
CA ASP A 174 23.47 40.67 -9.07
C ASP A 174 22.71 40.29 -10.36
N GLY A 175 22.33 41.28 -11.17
CA GLY A 175 21.59 41.11 -12.42
C GLY A 175 20.06 41.14 -12.26
N THR A 176 19.54 41.23 -11.03
CA THR A 176 18.08 41.32 -10.81
C THR A 176 17.55 42.69 -11.22
N HIS A 177 16.33 42.72 -11.77
CA HIS A 177 15.67 43.97 -12.15
C HIS A 177 15.12 44.69 -10.93
N LEU A 178 15.15 46.03 -10.96
CA LEU A 178 14.44 46.82 -9.95
C LEU A 178 12.93 46.61 -10.11
N ILE A 179 12.30 45.97 -9.13
CA ILE A 179 10.83 45.85 -9.08
C ILE A 179 10.29 47.07 -8.36
N GLY A 180 9.90 48.08 -9.13
CA GLY A 180 9.13 49.21 -8.60
C GLY A 180 7.65 48.85 -8.56
N SER A 181 7.07 48.69 -7.37
CA SER A 181 5.62 48.83 -7.23
C SER A 181 5.30 50.30 -7.44
N GLY A 182 5.01 50.68 -8.68
CA GLY A 182 4.47 52.00 -9.01
C GLY A 182 3.26 52.25 -8.11
N SER A 183 3.38 53.24 -7.23
CA SER A 183 2.29 53.76 -6.41
C SER A 183 1.57 54.84 -7.18
#